data_AF-A0AAE1PXI0-F1
#
_entry.id   AF-A0AAE1PXI0-F1
#
_cell.length_a   1.000
_cell.length_b   1.000
_cell.length_c   1.000
_cell.angle_alpha   90.00
_cell.angle_beta   90.00
_cell.angle_gamma   90.00
#
_symmetry.space_group_name_H-M   'P 1'
#
loop_
_entity.id
_entity.type
_entity.pdbx_description
1 polymer ?
#
loop_
_entity_poly.entity_id
_entity_poly.type
_entity_poly.pdbx_seq_one_letter_code
_entity_poly.pdbx_strand_id
1 'polypeptide(L)'
;MEEEKQQFQLQGEAARSPYSSQSRGMVLQVYQYLRMRSPLMCEADLEAETAAATGISVRTLQRIKKEDIEASHNQDPDTPGQLTATSQGWP
;
A
#
# COMPACT_ATOMS: atom_id res chain seq x y z
N MET A 1 30.48 9.52 30.50
CA MET A 1 29.03 9.79 30.54
C MET A 1 28.63 10.43 29.21
N GLU A 2 28.74 9.66 28.12
CA GLU A 2 28.58 10.24 26.78
C GLU A 2 28.22 9.16 25.75
N GLU A 3 27.16 8.38 26.00
CA GLU A 3 26.70 7.33 25.07
C GLU A 3 25.17 7.17 25.11
N GLU A 4 24.41 8.26 25.01
CA GLU A 4 22.92 8.17 24.99
C GLU A 4 22.27 9.07 23.95
N LYS A 5 22.86 9.18 22.75
CA LYS A 5 22.28 9.95 21.63
C LYS A 5 22.39 9.30 20.26
N GLN A 6 22.35 7.98 20.19
CA GLN A 6 22.20 7.28 18.91
C GLN A 6 21.22 6.12 19.07
N GLN A 7 19.91 6.38 18.88
CA GLN A 7 18.94 5.36 18.42
C GLN A 7 17.49 5.91 18.34
N PHE A 8 17.29 7.01 17.61
CA PHE A 8 15.94 7.39 17.14
C PHE A 8 16.01 7.73 15.65
N GLN A 9 16.32 6.73 14.85
CA GLN A 9 16.42 6.88 13.40
C GLN A 9 15.88 5.63 12.69
N LEU A 10 14.64 5.24 13.03
CA LEU A 10 13.96 4.11 12.37
C LEU A 10 12.44 4.31 12.17
N GLN A 11 11.91 5.53 12.17
CA GLN A 11 10.48 5.76 11.91
C GLN A 11 10.23 7.01 11.05
N GLY A 12 10.96 7.14 9.95
CA GLY A 12 10.72 8.19 8.95
C GLY A 12 9.78 7.77 7.81
N GLU A 13 9.60 6.46 7.58
CA GLU A 13 9.01 5.98 6.32
C GLU A 13 7.63 5.33 6.46
N ALA A 14 7.15 5.14 7.69
CA ALA A 14 5.78 4.71 7.99
C ALA A 14 4.80 5.90 8.17
N ALA A 15 5.28 7.14 8.07
CA ALA A 15 4.50 8.34 8.41
C ALA A 15 3.61 8.87 7.28
N ARG A 16 3.59 8.24 6.10
CA ARG A 16 2.82 8.77 4.94
C ARG A 16 1.38 8.28 4.85
N SER A 17 0.99 7.22 5.57
CA SER A 17 -0.41 6.84 5.72
C SER A 17 -0.61 6.26 7.12
N PRO A 18 -1.51 6.79 7.97
CA PRO A 18 -1.74 6.30 9.33
C PRO A 18 -2.39 4.90 9.39
N TYR A 19 -2.46 4.20 8.25
CA TYR A 19 -3.01 2.85 8.12
C TYR A 19 -1.88 1.89 7.78
N SER A 20 -1.72 0.86 8.61
CA SER A 20 -0.81 -0.25 8.32
C SER A 20 -1.16 -0.90 6.97
N SER A 21 -0.18 -1.53 6.31
CA SER A 21 -0.39 -2.23 5.04
C SER A 21 -1.54 -3.25 5.11
N GLN A 22 -1.74 -3.88 6.27
CA GLN A 22 -2.84 -4.80 6.53
C GLN A 22 -4.21 -4.11 6.50
N SER A 23 -4.34 -2.94 7.14
CA SER A 23 -5.58 -2.18 7.14
C SER A 23 -5.93 -1.62 5.75
N ARG A 24 -4.91 -1.22 4.96
CA ARG A 24 -5.12 -0.78 3.57
C ARG A 24 -5.64 -1.91 2.68
N GLY A 25 -5.07 -3.11 2.82
CA GLY A 25 -5.53 -4.29 2.09
C GLY A 25 -6.98 -4.66 2.40
N MET A 26 -7.39 -4.60 3.67
CA MET A 26 -8.77 -4.86 4.08
C MET A 26 -9.75 -3.87 3.44
N VAL A 27 -9.41 -2.58 3.44
CA VAL A 27 -10.24 -1.52 2.85
C VAL A 27 -10.48 -1.76 1.35
N LEU A 28 -9.44 -2.10 0.60
CA LEU A 28 -9.54 -2.39 -0.83
C LEU A 28 -10.35 -3.67 -1.10
N GLN A 29 -10.22 -4.69 -0.26
CA GLN A 29 -11.03 -5.91 -0.37
C GLN A 29 -12.51 -5.63 -0.17
N VAL A 30 -12.89 -4.81 0.81
CA VAL A 30 -14.28 -4.41 1.04
C VAL A 30 -14.83 -3.61 -0.14
N TYR A 31 -14.05 -2.66 -0.67
CA TYR A 31 -14.43 -1.90 -1.87
C TYR A 31 -14.72 -2.81 -3.07
N GLN A 32 -13.82 -3.76 -3.35
CA GLN A 32 -13.96 -4.69 -4.47
C GLN A 32 -15.15 -5.65 -4.26
N TYR A 33 -15.37 -6.11 -3.03
CA TYR A 33 -16.54 -6.93 -2.70
C TYR A 33 -17.85 -6.19 -2.98
N LEU A 34 -17.98 -4.93 -2.52
CA LEU A 34 -19.16 -4.12 -2.76
C LEU A 34 -19.38 -3.84 -4.25
N ARG A 35 -18.30 -3.56 -4.99
CA ARG A 35 -18.36 -3.37 -6.44
C ARG A 35 -18.84 -4.60 -7.19
N MET A 36 -18.40 -5.79 -6.79
CA MET A 36 -18.86 -7.06 -7.40
C MET A 36 -20.31 -7.37 -7.04
N ARG A 37 -20.73 -7.08 -5.80
CA ARG A 37 -22.08 -7.34 -5.32
C ARG A 37 -23.11 -6.38 -5.91
N SER A 38 -22.73 -5.13 -6.12
CA SER A 38 -23.60 -4.04 -6.55
C SER A 38 -23.03 -3.33 -7.79
N PRO A 39 -23.00 -3.98 -8.97
CA PRO A 39 -22.34 -3.44 -10.16
C PRO A 39 -23.01 -2.20 -10.75
N LEU A 40 -24.27 -1.93 -10.38
CA LEU A 40 -25.03 -0.75 -10.80
C LEU A 40 -24.82 0.47 -9.88
N MET A 41 -24.11 0.28 -8.77
CA MET A 41 -23.91 1.32 -7.78
C MET A 41 -22.82 2.29 -8.26
N CYS A 42 -23.08 3.58 -8.11
CA CYS A 42 -22.14 4.62 -8.52
C CYS A 42 -20.88 4.58 -7.65
N GLU A 43 -19.76 5.06 -8.19
CA GLU A 43 -18.47 5.05 -7.48
C GLU A 43 -18.53 5.82 -6.16
N ALA A 44 -19.21 6.97 -6.13
CA ALA A 44 -19.38 7.76 -4.91
C ALA A 44 -20.14 6.99 -3.80
N ASP A 45 -21.16 6.22 -4.18
CA ASP A 45 -21.92 5.41 -3.24
C ASP A 45 -21.09 4.21 -2.75
N LEU A 46 -20.31 3.58 -3.65
CA LEU A 46 -19.38 2.50 -3.28
C LEU A 46 -18.33 2.99 -2.30
N GLU A 47 -17.81 4.21 -2.50
CA GLU A 47 -16.86 4.83 -1.59
C GLU A 47 -17.49 5.15 -0.23
N ALA A 48 -18.71 5.67 -0.21
CA ALA A 48 -19.43 5.96 1.02
C ALA A 48 -19.74 4.68 1.82
N GLU A 49 -20.22 3.63 1.16
CA GLU A 49 -20.54 2.36 1.81
C GLU A 49 -19.28 1.63 2.29
N THR A 50 -18.19 1.67 1.52
CA THR A 50 -16.89 1.13 1.94
C THR A 50 -16.36 1.89 3.16
N ALA A 51 -16.42 3.22 3.15
CA ALA A 51 -15.99 4.06 4.25
C ALA A 51 -16.81 3.77 5.53
N ALA A 52 -18.12 3.61 5.40
CA ALA A 52 -18.99 3.21 6.50
C ALA A 52 -18.66 1.81 7.03
N ALA A 53 -18.45 0.83 6.15
CA ALA A 53 -18.15 -0.56 6.52
C ALA A 53 -16.78 -0.74 7.19
N THR A 54 -15.80 0.09 6.81
CA THR A 54 -14.42 0.00 7.30
C THR A 54 -14.09 1.01 8.41
N GLY A 55 -15.02 1.93 8.71
CA GLY A 55 -14.86 2.95 9.74
C GLY A 55 -13.86 4.06 9.39
N ILE A 56 -13.53 4.24 8.11
CA ILE A 56 -12.59 5.28 7.65
C ILE A 56 -13.33 6.44 6.98
N SER A 57 -12.64 7.56 6.75
CA SER A 57 -13.20 8.65 5.95
C SER A 57 -13.14 8.33 4.45
N VAL A 58 -14.10 8.83 3.68
CA VAL A 58 -14.08 8.72 2.20
C VAL A 58 -12.78 9.29 1.61
N ARG A 59 -12.27 10.41 2.14
CA ARG A 59 -10.98 10.99 1.71
C ARG A 59 -9.81 10.03 1.93
N THR A 60 -9.83 9.28 3.02
CA THR A 60 -8.83 8.25 3.30
C THR A 60 -8.92 7.11 2.28
N LEU A 61 -10.13 6.62 1.99
CA LEU A 61 -10.35 5.59 0.98
C LEU A 61 -9.83 6.02 -0.40
N GLN A 62 -10.17 7.23 -0.83
CA GLN A 62 -9.70 7.79 -2.11
C GLN A 62 -8.18 7.88 -2.17
N ARG A 63 -7.54 8.28 -1.06
CA ARG A 63 -6.08 8.29 -0.98
C ARG A 63 -5.48 6.89 -1.07
N ILE A 64 -6.05 5.91 -0.36
CA ILE A 64 -5.61 4.51 -0.43
C ILE A 64 -5.75 3.97 -1.86
N LYS A 65 -6.90 4.20 -2.53
CA LYS A 65 -7.11 3.84 -3.93
C LYS A 65 -6.06 4.46 -4.85
N LYS A 66 -5.79 5.76 -4.69
CA LYS A 66 -4.79 6.47 -5.51
C LYS A 66 -3.39 5.90 -5.30
N GLU A 67 -2.98 5.73 -4.04
CA GLU A 67 -1.67 5.18 -3.70
C GLU A 67 -1.51 3.72 -4.17
N ASP A 68 -2.59 2.94 -4.23
CA ASP A 68 -2.58 1.56 -4.73
C ASP A 68 -2.40 1.50 -6.27
N ILE A 69 -3.05 2.43 -6.99
CA ILE A 69 -2.84 2.63 -8.42
C ILE A 69 -1.40 3.09 -8.68
N GLU A 70 -0.89 4.06 -7.91
CA GLU A 70 0.48 4.56 -8.03
C GLU A 70 1.51 3.47 -7.67
N ALA A 71 1.24 2.62 -6.67
CA ALA A 71 2.09 1.47 -6.34
C ALA A 71 2.08 0.39 -7.43
N SER A 72 0.92 0.12 -8.03
CA SER A 72 0.79 -0.80 -9.16
C SER A 72 1.48 -0.27 -10.42
N HIS A 73 1.57 1.06 -10.57
CA HIS A 73 2.23 1.72 -11.70
C HIS A 73 3.75 1.89 -11.51
N ASN A 74 4.24 1.87 -10.26
CA ASN A 74 5.67 1.88 -9.93
C ASN A 74 6.25 0.46 -9.75
N GLN A 75 5.48 -0.60 -10.02
CA GLN A 75 6.06 -1.90 -10.35
C GLN A 75 6.62 -1.82 -11.76
N ASP A 76 7.77 -1.17 -11.88
CA ASP A 76 8.64 -1.21 -13.04
C ASP A 76 8.91 -2.70 -13.37
N PRO A 77 8.61 -3.18 -14.59
CA PRO A 77 9.02 -4.51 -15.02
C PRO A 77 10.54 -4.65 -15.20
N ASP A 78 11.33 -3.60 -14.97
CA ASP A 78 12.78 -3.56 -15.20
C ASP A 78 13.60 -3.70 -13.90
N THR A 79 13.28 -4.66 -13.04
CA THR A 79 14.33 -5.28 -12.21
C THR A 79 14.76 -6.58 -12.88
N PRO A 80 15.63 -6.54 -13.93
CA PRO A 80 16.31 -7.74 -14.34
C PRO A 80 17.07 -8.27 -13.12
N GLY A 81 16.89 -9.55 -12.84
CA GLY A 81 17.57 -10.22 -11.75
C GLY A 81 19.04 -9.85 -11.72
N GLN A 82 19.57 -9.61 -10.52
CA GLN A 82 21.00 -9.69 -10.29
C GLN A 82 21.45 -11.09 -10.71
N LEU A 83 21.82 -11.25 -11.99
CA LEU A 83 22.78 -12.25 -12.40
C LEU A 83 24.08 -11.81 -11.73
N THR A 84 24.31 -12.28 -10.51
CA THR A 84 25.65 -12.35 -9.96
C THR A 84 26.41 -13.28 -10.90
N ALA A 85 27.12 -12.69 -11.87
CA ALA A 85 28.16 -13.37 -12.62
C ALA A 85 29.26 -13.73 -11.62
N THR A 86 29.10 -14.83 -10.90
CA THR A 86 30.22 -15.49 -10.24
C THR A 86 31.07 -16.08 -11.34
N SER A 87 32.03 -15.28 -11.81
CA SER A 87 33.25 -15.77 -12.40
C SER A 87 33.89 -16.75 -11.41
N GLN A 88 33.64 -18.04 -11.59
CA GLN A 88 34.43 -19.09 -10.98
C GLN A 88 34.93 -19.99 -12.10
N GLY A 89 36.23 -19.88 -12.34
CA GLY A 89 36.98 -20.71 -13.28
C GLY A 89 36.80 -22.19 -12.97
N TRP A 90 36.74 -22.98 -14.02
CA TRP A 90 36.81 -24.43 -13.93
C TRP A 90 38.28 -24.86 -13.80
N PRO A 91 38.59 -25.86 -12.96
CA PRO A 91 39.87 -26.58 -13.05
C PRO A 91 39.98 -27.43 -14.31
#